data_AF-A0A316KG84-F1
#
_entry.id   AF-A0A316KG84-F1
#
_cell.length_a   1.000
_cell.length_b   1.000
_cell.length_c   1.000
_cell.angle_alpha   90.00
_cell.angle_beta   90.00
_cell.angle_gamma   90.00
#
_symmetry.space_group_name_H-M   'P 1'
#
loop_
_entity.id
_entity.type
_entity.pdbx_description
1 polymer ?
#
loop_
_entity_poly.entity_id
_entity_poly.type
_entity_poly.pdbx_seq_one_letter_code
_entity_poly.pdbx_strand_id
1 'polypeptide(L)'
;MTTLLPYFAQFRTRIIDHRYACISIGSMAILMPFVLIAGDIFMEGKMQLQPSLSHYYYTKIGGLFVACLLLFSCFLLLDQTATPREKAWTLFASICGFGTVALPTMPIGSKLDFVYTLHLIFALSLFISMAVLAIRHYAKRSTGSIRQYFHWAGYGLLISLAGLIAFFVVVTLSGGHTVDSNVVLYIEIIMIALL
;
A
#
# COMPACT_ATOMS: atom_id res chain seq x y z
N MET A 1 -30.30 34.81 -11.34
CA MET A 1 -28.85 34.62 -11.18
C MET A 1 -28.51 34.21 -9.74
N THR A 2 -29.28 33.28 -9.15
CA THR A 2 -29.27 32.97 -7.70
C THR A 2 -29.24 31.46 -7.40
N THR A 3 -29.17 30.60 -8.41
CA THR A 3 -29.17 29.13 -8.28
C THR A 3 -27.79 28.49 -8.45
N LEU A 4 -26.76 29.24 -8.85
CA LEU A 4 -25.41 28.69 -9.09
C LEU A 4 -24.52 28.65 -7.84
N LEU A 5 -24.80 29.48 -6.84
CA LEU A 5 -24.03 29.57 -5.59
C LEU A 5 -23.99 28.26 -4.77
N PRO A 6 -25.09 27.50 -4.55
CA PRO A 6 -25.00 26.23 -3.84
C PRO A 6 -24.24 25.15 -4.64
N TYR A 7 -24.28 25.22 -5.97
CA TYR A 7 -23.57 24.26 -6.83
C TYR A 7 -22.05 24.44 -6.75
N PHE A 8 -21.56 25.68 -6.76
CA PHE A 8 -20.13 25.98 -6.61
C PHE A 8 -19.61 25.71 -5.18
N ALA A 9 -20.43 25.93 -4.15
CA ALA A 9 -20.07 25.58 -2.77
C ALA A 9 -19.94 24.06 -2.56
N GLN A 10 -20.86 23.28 -3.12
CA GLN A 10 -20.84 21.80 -3.07
C GLN A 10 -19.71 21.19 -3.94
N PHE A 11 -19.35 21.86 -5.04
CA PHE A 11 -18.20 21.46 -5.88
C PHE A 11 -16.86 21.75 -5.20
N ARG A 12 -16.75 22.86 -4.46
CA ARG A 12 -15.55 23.24 -3.71
C ARG A 12 -15.29 22.31 -2.52
N THR A 13 -16.31 21.88 -1.77
CA THR A 13 -16.13 20.91 -0.68
C THR A 13 -15.73 19.52 -1.19
N ARG A 14 -16.30 19.06 -2.32
CA ARG A 14 -15.97 17.76 -2.93
C ARG A 14 -14.51 17.64 -3.43
N ILE A 15 -13.92 18.70 -3.98
CA ILE A 15 -12.54 18.66 -4.51
C ILE A 15 -11.51 18.71 -3.37
N ILE A 16 -11.85 19.40 -2.28
CA ILE A 16 -11.03 19.55 -1.09
C ILE A 16 -10.88 18.18 -0.41
N ASP A 17 -11.98 17.48 -0.09
CA ASP A 17 -11.96 16.20 0.65
C ASP A 17 -11.13 15.08 0.01
N HIS A 18 -11.25 14.87 -1.31
CA HIS A 18 -10.55 13.79 -2.01
C HIS A 18 -9.03 13.94 -1.97
N ARG A 19 -8.55 15.18 -2.10
CA ARG A 19 -7.11 15.47 -2.11
C ARG A 19 -6.49 15.16 -0.75
N TYR A 20 -7.19 15.42 0.35
CA TYR A 20 -6.69 15.07 1.68
C TYR A 20 -6.60 13.55 1.87
N ALA A 21 -7.54 12.77 1.35
CA ALA A 21 -7.45 11.31 1.40
C ALA A 21 -6.20 10.81 0.67
N CYS A 22 -6.00 11.23 -0.59
CA CYS A 22 -4.81 10.84 -1.35
C CYS A 22 -3.49 11.30 -0.70
N ILE A 23 -3.43 12.54 -0.20
CA ILE A 23 -2.22 13.07 0.46
C ILE A 23 -1.95 12.33 1.77
N SER A 24 -2.97 12.05 2.58
CA SER A 24 -2.81 11.34 3.85
C SER A 24 -2.34 9.91 3.60
N ILE A 25 -3.01 9.19 2.70
CA ILE A 25 -2.66 7.81 2.33
C ILE A 25 -1.24 7.74 1.76
N GLY A 26 -0.91 8.59 0.78
CA GLY A 26 0.42 8.61 0.16
C GLY A 26 1.53 9.04 1.13
N SER A 27 1.28 10.05 1.97
CA SER A 27 2.26 10.46 2.99
C SER A 27 2.51 9.38 4.02
N MET A 28 1.47 8.67 4.47
CA MET A 28 1.61 7.52 5.36
C MET A 28 2.40 6.39 4.71
N ALA A 29 2.08 6.06 3.47
CA ALA A 29 2.77 5.02 2.70
C ALA A 29 4.27 5.36 2.58
N ILE A 30 4.60 6.57 2.12
CA ILE A 30 5.99 7.02 1.96
C ILE A 30 6.74 7.03 3.29
N LEU A 31 6.13 7.54 4.37
CA LEU A 31 6.80 7.67 5.67
C LEU A 31 6.99 6.32 6.39
N MET A 32 6.05 5.39 6.24
CA MET A 32 6.04 4.12 6.96
C MET A 32 7.38 3.36 6.91
N PRO A 33 7.99 3.05 5.75
CA PRO A 33 9.24 2.29 5.73
C PRO A 33 10.38 2.98 6.47
N PHE A 34 10.48 4.32 6.39
CA PHE A 34 11.52 5.07 7.10
C PHE A 34 11.30 5.05 8.60
N VAL A 35 10.06 5.21 9.06
CA VAL A 35 9.74 5.17 10.49
C VAL A 35 9.95 3.77 11.05
N LEU A 36 9.64 2.71 10.28
CA LEU A 36 9.91 1.34 10.69
C LEU A 36 11.42 1.08 10.79
N ILE A 37 12.19 1.39 9.75
CA ILE A 37 13.65 1.18 9.78
C ILE A 37 14.29 1.97 10.94
N ALA A 38 13.95 3.24 11.11
CA ALA A 38 14.49 4.07 12.19
C ALA A 38 14.06 3.58 13.58
N GLY A 39 12.79 3.16 13.71
CA GLY A 39 12.25 2.63 14.95
C GLY A 39 12.93 1.32 15.37
N ASP A 40 13.20 0.43 14.42
CA ASP A 40 13.88 -0.84 14.68
C ASP A 40 15.32 -0.62 15.15
N ILE A 41 16.06 0.27 14.46
CA ILE A 41 17.41 0.67 14.86
C ILE A 41 17.41 1.24 16.29
N PHE A 42 16.42 2.06 16.64
CA PHE A 42 16.34 2.69 17.96
C PHE A 42 15.92 1.72 19.08
N MET A 43 14.97 0.81 18.82
CA MET A 43 14.38 -0.06 19.84
C MET A 43 15.07 -1.42 19.98
N GLU A 44 15.67 -1.94 18.91
CA GLU A 44 16.40 -3.21 18.92
C GLU A 44 17.92 -3.01 18.96
N GLY A 45 18.42 -1.83 18.61
CA GLY A 45 19.86 -1.51 18.64
C GLY A 45 20.67 -2.27 17.58
N LYS A 46 20.01 -2.88 16.60
CA LYS A 46 20.63 -3.63 15.50
C LYS A 46 20.49 -2.84 14.21
N MET A 47 21.57 -2.75 13.43
CA MET A 47 21.55 -2.19 12.07
C MET A 47 21.15 -3.24 11.00
N GLN A 48 20.52 -4.35 11.41
CA GLN A 48 20.11 -5.40 10.48
C GLN A 48 18.72 -5.08 9.94
N LEU A 49 18.62 -4.87 8.63
CA LEU A 49 17.34 -4.66 7.96
C LEU A 49 16.56 -5.98 7.91
N GLN A 50 15.25 -5.87 8.09
CA GLN A 50 14.35 -7.00 7.89
C GLN A 50 14.27 -7.35 6.39
N PRO A 51 14.12 -8.65 6.04
CA PRO A 51 14.10 -9.08 4.64
C PRO A 51 12.87 -8.58 3.86
N SER A 52 11.79 -8.19 4.55
CA SER A 52 10.63 -7.51 3.96
C SER A 52 9.98 -6.58 4.99
N LEU A 53 9.15 -5.66 4.53
CA LEU A 53 8.37 -4.76 5.39
C LEU A 53 7.41 -5.54 6.29
N SER A 54 6.84 -6.61 5.76
CA SER A 54 5.90 -7.45 6.50
C SER A 54 6.58 -8.32 7.57
N HIS A 55 7.91 -8.45 7.58
CA HIS A 55 8.66 -9.05 8.68
C HIS A 55 8.78 -8.15 9.90
N TYR A 56 8.59 -6.82 9.76
CA TYR A 56 8.52 -5.92 10.92
C TYR A 56 7.37 -6.29 11.87
N TYR A 57 6.37 -7.06 11.41
CA TYR A 57 5.33 -7.64 12.27
C TYR A 57 5.90 -8.37 13.49
N TYR A 58 7.07 -9.00 13.38
CA TYR A 58 7.71 -9.78 14.45
C TYR A 58 8.74 -9.01 15.27
N THR A 59 8.93 -7.73 14.97
CA THR A 59 9.85 -6.84 15.71
C THR A 59 9.10 -6.09 16.80
N LYS A 60 9.82 -5.41 17.69
CA LYS A 60 9.20 -4.55 18.71
C LYS A 60 8.34 -3.42 18.14
N ILE A 61 8.60 -3.02 16.91
CA ILE A 61 7.85 -1.96 16.21
C ILE A 61 6.72 -2.50 15.31
N GLY A 62 6.45 -3.81 15.34
CA GLY A 62 5.39 -4.43 14.53
C GLY A 62 4.01 -3.85 14.79
N GLY A 63 3.74 -3.37 16.01
CA GLY A 63 2.52 -2.64 16.33
C GLY A 63 2.33 -1.37 15.50
N LEU A 64 3.43 -0.66 15.18
CA LEU A 64 3.37 0.53 14.32
C LEU A 64 3.06 0.16 12.87
N PHE A 65 3.68 -0.90 12.34
CA PHE A 65 3.37 -1.43 11.02
C PHE A 65 1.88 -1.78 10.89
N VAL A 66 1.36 -2.52 11.88
CA VAL A 66 -0.06 -2.89 11.97
C VAL A 66 -0.96 -1.64 12.04
N ALA A 67 -0.61 -0.65 12.88
CA ALA A 67 -1.38 0.57 13.01
C ALA A 67 -1.42 1.39 11.70
N CYS A 68 -0.30 1.49 10.99
CA CYS A 68 -0.22 2.17 9.69
C CYS A 68 -1.14 1.51 8.66
N LEU A 69 -1.13 0.18 8.55
CA LEU A 69 -2.00 -0.54 7.62
C LEU A 69 -3.49 -0.49 8.01
N LEU A 70 -3.80 -0.49 9.32
CA LEU A 70 -5.18 -0.28 9.80
C LEU A 70 -5.68 1.11 9.44
N LEU A 71 -4.87 2.13 9.69
CA LEU A 71 -5.21 3.51 9.33
C LEU A 71 -5.39 3.66 7.82
N PHE A 72 -4.50 3.07 7.02
CA PHE A 72 -4.62 3.03 5.56
C PHE A 72 -5.95 2.42 5.12
N SER A 73 -6.32 1.26 5.71
CA SER A 73 -7.58 0.57 5.42
C SER A 73 -8.80 1.39 5.82
N CYS A 74 -8.75 2.08 6.97
CA CYS A 74 -9.78 2.99 7.42
C CYS A 74 -9.94 4.20 6.49
N PHE A 75 -8.84 4.82 6.04
CA PHE A 75 -8.90 5.96 5.12
C PHE A 75 -9.57 5.58 3.79
N LEU A 76 -9.29 4.39 3.25
CA LEU A 76 -9.95 3.89 2.05
C LEU A 76 -11.45 3.66 2.27
N LEU A 77 -11.83 3.11 3.43
CA LEU A 77 -13.23 2.85 3.76
C LEU A 77 -14.04 4.13 3.93
N LEU A 78 -13.41 5.15 4.52
CA LEU A 78 -14.04 6.43 4.88
C LEU A 78 -14.02 7.46 3.74
N ASP A 79 -13.50 7.13 2.55
CA ASP A 79 -13.52 8.04 1.40
C ASP A 79 -14.97 8.34 0.93
N GLN A 80 -15.52 9.43 1.45
CA GLN A 80 -16.87 9.89 1.12
C GLN A 80 -16.98 10.45 -0.30
N THR A 81 -15.84 10.77 -0.92
CA THR A 81 -15.82 11.38 -2.25
C THR A 81 -15.96 10.34 -3.36
N ALA A 82 -15.79 9.07 -3.07
CA ALA A 82 -15.89 7.97 -4.02
C ALA A 82 -17.29 7.87 -4.65
N THR A 83 -17.36 7.76 -5.98
CA THR A 83 -18.59 7.37 -6.70
C THR A 83 -18.98 5.95 -6.33
N PRO A 84 -20.23 5.49 -6.59
CA PRO A 84 -20.66 4.14 -6.21
C PRO A 84 -19.74 3.02 -6.74
N ARG A 85 -19.20 3.17 -7.96
CA ARG A 85 -18.23 2.22 -8.52
C ARG A 85 -16.86 2.29 -7.83
N GLU A 86 -16.42 3.47 -7.45
CA GLU A 86 -15.17 3.66 -6.69
C GLU A 86 -15.29 3.10 -5.28
N LYS A 87 -16.45 3.28 -4.64
CA LYS A 87 -16.73 2.73 -3.31
C LYS A 87 -16.57 1.22 -3.27
N ALA A 88 -16.94 0.51 -4.34
CA ALA A 88 -16.71 -0.94 -4.42
C ALA A 88 -15.22 -1.27 -4.42
N TRP A 89 -14.40 -0.52 -5.16
CA TRP A 89 -12.95 -0.72 -5.19
C TRP A 89 -12.25 -0.30 -3.89
N THR A 90 -12.65 0.82 -3.29
CA THR A 90 -12.07 1.26 -2.02
C THR A 90 -12.48 0.35 -0.86
N LEU A 91 -13.72 -0.15 -0.85
CA LEU A 91 -14.17 -1.17 0.09
C LEU A 91 -13.39 -2.48 -0.08
N PHE A 92 -13.25 -2.95 -1.32
CA PHE A 92 -12.49 -4.16 -1.61
C PHE A 92 -11.03 -4.01 -1.16
N ALA A 93 -10.38 -2.91 -1.52
CA ALA A 93 -9.03 -2.58 -1.06
C ALA A 93 -8.93 -2.51 0.47
N SER A 94 -9.91 -1.89 1.14
CA SER A 94 -9.97 -1.82 2.60
C SER A 94 -10.08 -3.20 3.25
N ILE A 95 -10.95 -4.07 2.73
CA ILE A 95 -11.06 -5.47 3.19
C ILE A 95 -9.73 -6.20 3.01
N CYS A 96 -9.06 -6.00 1.88
CA CYS A 96 -7.74 -6.58 1.65
C CYS A 96 -6.71 -6.06 2.66
N GLY A 97 -6.66 -4.76 2.93
CA GLY A 97 -5.77 -4.17 3.92
C GLY A 97 -6.02 -4.69 5.34
N PHE A 98 -7.29 -4.80 5.76
CA PHE A 98 -7.64 -5.44 7.02
C PHE A 98 -7.23 -6.92 7.05
N GLY A 99 -7.42 -7.66 5.96
CA GLY A 99 -6.97 -9.04 5.82
C GLY A 99 -5.46 -9.19 5.99
N THR A 100 -4.67 -8.30 5.37
CA THR A 100 -3.20 -8.25 5.51
C THR A 100 -2.78 -8.00 6.96
N VAL A 101 -3.52 -7.18 7.71
CA VAL A 101 -3.22 -6.93 9.12
C VAL A 101 -3.63 -8.09 10.02
N ALA A 102 -4.83 -8.64 9.80
CA ALA A 102 -5.41 -9.66 10.65
C ALA A 102 -4.67 -11.00 10.55
N LEU A 103 -4.02 -11.25 9.42
CA LEU A 103 -3.28 -12.48 9.17
C LEU A 103 -1.77 -12.17 9.22
N PRO A 104 -1.04 -12.65 10.23
CA PRO A 104 0.40 -12.41 10.33
C PRO A 104 1.14 -13.09 9.18
N THR A 105 2.36 -12.61 8.92
CA THR A 105 3.30 -13.25 7.99
C THR A 105 3.89 -14.53 8.58
N MET A 106 5.07 -14.97 8.15
CA MET A 106 5.77 -16.08 8.81
C MET A 106 7.09 -15.59 9.39
N PRO A 107 7.50 -16.11 10.56
CA PRO A 107 8.85 -15.93 11.03
C PRO A 107 9.85 -16.54 10.06
N ILE A 108 11.05 -15.96 9.98
CA ILE A 108 12.15 -16.45 9.17
C ILE A 108 12.44 -17.92 9.51
N GLY A 109 12.48 -18.79 8.51
CA GLY A 109 12.78 -20.22 8.66
C GLY A 109 11.58 -21.14 8.91
N SER A 110 10.35 -20.61 8.90
CA SER A 110 9.12 -21.39 9.06
C SER A 110 8.67 -22.06 7.76
N LYS A 111 7.95 -23.18 7.86
CA LYS A 111 7.31 -23.83 6.70
C LYS A 111 6.13 -22.98 6.20
N LEU A 112 5.89 -23.02 4.89
CA LEU A 112 4.70 -22.40 4.27
C LEU A 112 3.42 -22.86 4.95
N ASP A 113 2.68 -21.90 5.50
CA ASP A 113 1.37 -22.11 6.11
C ASP A 113 0.26 -21.45 5.28
N PHE A 114 -0.95 -21.95 5.47
CA PHE A 114 -2.16 -21.42 4.85
C PHE A 114 -2.40 -19.95 5.22
N VAL A 115 -2.15 -19.57 6.48
CA VAL A 115 -2.32 -18.18 6.96
C VAL A 115 -1.41 -17.22 6.20
N TYR A 116 -0.16 -17.60 5.98
CA TYR A 116 0.79 -16.82 5.19
C TYR A 116 0.36 -16.66 3.74
N THR A 117 -0.13 -17.74 3.14
CA THR A 117 -0.64 -17.72 1.77
C THR A 117 -1.80 -16.74 1.64
N LEU A 118 -2.72 -16.73 2.61
CA LEU A 118 -3.80 -15.75 2.66
C LEU A 118 -3.28 -14.32 2.84
N HIS A 119 -2.31 -14.09 3.74
CA HIS A 119 -1.69 -12.78 3.90
C HIS A 119 -1.14 -12.24 2.57
N LEU A 120 -0.40 -13.07 1.82
CA LEU A 120 0.13 -12.69 0.51
C LEU A 120 -0.97 -12.39 -0.50
N ILE A 121 -2.04 -13.19 -0.54
CA ILE A 121 -3.18 -12.95 -1.44
C ILE A 121 -3.84 -11.61 -1.10
N PHE A 122 -4.04 -11.30 0.17
CA PHE A 122 -4.61 -10.03 0.58
C PHE A 122 -3.70 -8.84 0.25
N ALA A 123 -2.40 -8.95 0.54
CA ALA A 123 -1.43 -7.91 0.22
C ALA A 123 -1.36 -7.66 -1.30
N LEU A 124 -1.28 -8.73 -2.10
CA LEU A 124 -1.32 -8.66 -3.57
C LEU A 124 -2.60 -7.97 -4.07
N SER A 125 -3.75 -8.38 -3.55
CA SER A 125 -5.05 -7.81 -3.93
C SER A 125 -5.16 -6.33 -3.53
N LEU A 126 -4.60 -5.95 -2.39
CA LEU A 126 -4.50 -4.56 -1.94
C LEU A 126 -3.71 -3.71 -2.95
N PHE A 127 -2.49 -4.13 -3.30
CA PHE A 127 -1.65 -3.38 -4.25
C PHE A 127 -2.27 -3.28 -5.64
N ILE A 128 -2.89 -4.37 -6.15
CA ILE A 128 -3.62 -4.32 -7.43
C ILE A 128 -4.78 -3.32 -7.36
N SER A 129 -5.54 -3.34 -6.27
CA SER A 129 -6.67 -2.42 -6.09
C SER A 129 -6.21 -0.97 -6.04
N MET A 130 -5.09 -0.69 -5.36
CA MET A 130 -4.49 0.63 -5.31
C MET A 130 -3.99 1.10 -6.70
N ALA A 131 -3.36 0.22 -7.48
CA ALA A 131 -2.98 0.54 -8.87
C ALA A 131 -4.21 0.90 -9.71
N VAL A 132 -5.29 0.13 -9.59
CA VAL A 132 -6.54 0.40 -10.32
C VAL A 132 -7.16 1.73 -9.90
N LEU A 133 -7.21 2.01 -8.59
CA LEU A 133 -7.68 3.30 -8.06
C LEU A 133 -6.84 4.47 -8.59
N ALA A 134 -5.51 4.35 -8.57
CA ALA A 134 -4.60 5.36 -9.12
C ALA A 134 -4.88 5.63 -10.61
N ILE A 135 -4.85 4.58 -11.44
CA ILE A 135 -4.94 4.70 -12.91
C ILE A 135 -6.34 5.12 -13.37
N ARG A 136 -7.41 4.55 -12.80
CA ARG A 136 -8.77 4.74 -13.34
C ARG A 136 -9.57 5.80 -12.64
N HIS A 137 -9.36 5.99 -11.35
CA HIS A 137 -10.23 6.80 -10.51
C HIS A 137 -9.56 8.13 -10.17
N TYR A 138 -8.38 8.09 -9.55
CA TYR A 138 -7.66 9.30 -9.17
C TYR A 138 -7.12 10.08 -10.37
N ALA A 139 -6.62 9.38 -11.40
CA ALA A 139 -6.21 10.02 -12.65
C ALA A 139 -7.39 10.70 -13.37
N LYS A 140 -8.59 10.08 -13.38
CA LYS A 140 -9.79 10.65 -14.02
C LYS A 140 -10.27 11.94 -13.34
N ARG A 141 -10.08 12.04 -12.02
CA ARG A 141 -10.45 13.21 -11.20
C ARG A 141 -9.39 14.33 -11.26
N SER A 142 -8.25 14.08 -11.89
CA SER A 142 -7.11 14.98 -11.94
C SER A 142 -6.90 15.58 -13.32
N THR A 143 -6.23 16.72 -13.40
CA THR A 143 -5.93 17.43 -14.66
C THR A 143 -4.42 17.70 -14.78
N GLY A 144 -3.95 17.90 -16.02
CA GLY A 144 -2.56 18.25 -16.30
C GLY A 144 -1.53 17.23 -15.80
N SER A 145 -0.44 17.73 -15.22
CA SER A 145 0.68 16.92 -14.72
C SER A 145 0.29 15.96 -13.59
N ILE A 146 -0.68 16.33 -12.74
CA ILE A 146 -1.15 15.49 -11.62
C ILE A 146 -1.79 14.20 -12.14
N ARG A 147 -2.56 14.28 -13.22
CA ARG A 147 -3.13 13.09 -13.86
C ARG A 147 -2.05 12.14 -14.36
N GLN A 148 -0.97 12.71 -14.92
CA GLN A 148 0.14 11.91 -15.42
C GLN A 148 0.87 11.22 -14.27
N TYR A 149 1.07 11.91 -13.14
CA TYR A 149 1.63 11.31 -11.92
C TYR A 149 0.86 10.07 -11.48
N PHE A 150 -0.47 10.12 -11.40
CA PHE A 150 -1.27 8.95 -11.02
C PHE A 150 -1.13 7.76 -11.98
N HIS A 151 -0.98 8.00 -13.29
CA HIS A 151 -0.70 6.93 -14.23
C HIS A 151 0.71 6.34 -14.02
N TRP A 152 1.74 7.18 -13.88
CA TRP A 152 3.11 6.72 -13.63
C TRP A 152 3.21 5.94 -12.32
N ALA A 153 2.61 6.45 -11.26
CA ALA A 153 2.53 5.81 -9.95
C ALA A 153 1.83 4.43 -10.06
N GLY A 154 0.64 4.38 -10.66
CA GLY A 154 -0.09 3.12 -10.80
C GLY A 154 0.58 2.10 -11.73
N TYR A 155 1.18 2.52 -12.85
CA TYR A 155 1.94 1.59 -13.70
C TYR A 155 3.24 1.14 -13.04
N GLY A 156 3.93 2.02 -12.33
CA GLY A 156 5.09 1.68 -11.53
C GLY A 156 4.76 0.66 -10.43
N LEU A 157 3.59 0.80 -9.80
CA LEU A 157 3.08 -0.15 -8.82
C LEU A 157 2.86 -1.55 -9.44
N LEU A 158 2.27 -1.62 -10.64
CA LEU A 158 2.09 -2.89 -11.35
C LEU A 158 3.41 -3.51 -11.80
N ILE A 159 4.37 -2.70 -12.26
CA ILE A 159 5.69 -3.17 -12.70
C ILE A 159 6.50 -3.69 -11.51
N SER A 160 6.52 -2.97 -10.40
CA SER A 160 7.21 -3.40 -9.17
C SER A 160 6.60 -4.69 -8.62
N LEU A 161 5.27 -4.80 -8.62
CA LEU A 161 4.57 -6.02 -8.24
C LEU A 161 4.89 -7.20 -9.15
N ALA A 162 4.90 -7.00 -10.48
CA ALA A 162 5.31 -8.03 -11.43
C ALA A 162 6.77 -8.45 -11.23
N GLY A 163 7.65 -7.48 -10.93
CA GLY A 163 9.05 -7.73 -10.59
C GLY A 163 9.21 -8.57 -9.32
N LEU A 164 8.41 -8.31 -8.28
CA LEU A 164 8.39 -9.10 -7.05
C LEU A 164 7.95 -10.55 -7.32
N ILE A 165 6.89 -10.74 -8.10
CA ILE A 165 6.41 -12.07 -8.50
C ILE A 165 7.49 -12.80 -9.31
N ALA A 166 8.08 -12.14 -10.31
CA ALA A 166 9.15 -12.70 -11.13
C ALA A 166 10.38 -13.09 -10.29
N PHE A 167 10.75 -12.26 -9.31
CA PHE A 167 11.81 -12.55 -8.36
C PHE A 167 11.54 -13.85 -7.60
N PHE A 168 10.36 -14.00 -7.00
CA PHE A 168 10.00 -15.24 -6.29
C PHE A 168 9.95 -16.47 -7.20
N VAL A 169 9.48 -16.33 -8.44
CA VAL A 169 9.51 -17.40 -9.44
C VAL A 169 10.96 -17.82 -9.76
N VAL A 170 11.85 -16.87 -10.02
CA VAL A 170 13.27 -17.15 -10.33
C VAL A 170 13.97 -17.82 -9.15
N VAL A 171 13.77 -17.34 -7.92
CA VAL A 171 14.34 -17.94 -6.70
C VAL A 171 13.85 -19.38 -6.53
N THR A 172 12.55 -19.62 -6.76
CA THR A 172 11.95 -20.95 -6.67
C THR A 172 12.51 -21.89 -7.73
N LEU A 173 12.62 -21.44 -8.99
CA LEU A 173 13.18 -22.23 -10.09
C LEU A 173 14.68 -22.50 -9.94
N SER A 174 15.40 -21.60 -9.27
CA SER A 174 16.83 -21.73 -8.99
C SER A 174 17.14 -22.59 -7.76
N GLY A 175 16.16 -23.33 -7.21
CA GLY A 175 16.37 -24.22 -6.07
C GLY A 175 16.72 -23.50 -4.77
N GLY A 176 16.32 -22.22 -4.62
CA GLY A 176 16.51 -21.47 -3.38
C GLY A 176 17.92 -20.97 -3.11
N HIS A 177 18.77 -20.82 -4.15
CA HIS A 177 20.04 -20.11 -3.99
C HIS A 177 19.82 -18.74 -3.33
N THR A 178 20.70 -18.39 -2.39
CA THR A 178 20.59 -17.21 -1.53
C THR A 178 20.76 -15.93 -2.34
N VAL A 179 19.67 -15.45 -2.92
CA VAL A 179 19.59 -14.06 -3.39
C VAL A 179 19.46 -13.18 -2.15
N ASP A 180 20.15 -12.04 -2.15
CA ASP A 180 20.15 -11.10 -1.04
C ASP A 180 18.71 -10.78 -0.64
N SER A 181 18.33 -11.13 0.59
CA SER A 181 16.96 -11.00 1.08
C SER A 181 16.49 -9.55 1.13
N ASN A 182 17.42 -8.60 1.14
CA ASN A 182 17.11 -7.17 1.12
C ASN A 182 16.49 -6.71 -0.21
N VAL A 183 16.61 -7.49 -1.29
CA VAL A 183 15.99 -7.16 -2.59
C VAL A 183 14.47 -7.07 -2.47
N VAL A 184 13.85 -7.97 -1.71
CA VAL A 184 12.39 -7.96 -1.45
C VAL A 184 12.00 -6.68 -0.74
N LEU A 185 12.72 -6.32 0.34
CA LEU A 185 12.51 -5.07 1.06
C LEU A 185 12.59 -3.86 0.13
N TYR A 186 13.61 -3.75 -0.73
CA TYR A 186 13.75 -2.60 -1.64
C TYR A 186 12.60 -2.51 -2.64
N ILE A 187 12.17 -3.64 -3.21
CA ILE A 187 11.02 -3.67 -4.12
C ILE A 187 9.75 -3.23 -3.40
N GLU A 188 9.53 -3.70 -2.17
CA GLU A 188 8.37 -3.30 -1.36
C GLU A 188 8.39 -1.83 -0.99
N ILE A 189 9.55 -1.26 -0.65
CA ILE A 189 9.70 0.19 -0.38
C ILE A 189 9.34 0.99 -1.63
N ILE A 190 9.84 0.60 -2.80
CA ILE A 190 9.50 1.25 -4.07
C ILE A 190 8.00 1.14 -4.35
N MET A 191 7.43 -0.04 -4.17
CA MET A 191 6.00 -0.28 -4.38
C MET A 191 5.15 0.62 -3.47
N ILE A 192 5.50 0.72 -2.18
CA ILE A 192 4.78 1.58 -1.23
C ILE A 192 4.99 3.07 -1.53
N ALA A 193 6.17 3.49 -1.95
CA ALA A 193 6.43 4.89 -2.33
C ALA A 193 5.63 5.34 -3.56
N LEU A 194 5.07 4.40 -4.34
CA LEU A 194 4.24 4.65 -5.51
C LEU A 194 2.73 4.65 -5.22
N LEU A 195 2.31 4.48 -3.95
CA LEU A 195 0.91 4.59 -3.50
C LEU A 195 0.47 6.06 -3.36
#